data_AF-A0A1V4PLB9-F1
#
_entry.id   AF-A0A1V4PLB9-F1
#
_cell.length_a   1.000
_cell.length_b   1.000
_cell.length_c   1.000
_cell.angle_alpha   90.00
_cell.angle_beta   90.00
_cell.angle_gamma   90.00
#
_symmetry.space_group_name_H-M   'P 1'
#
loop_
_entity.id
_entity.type
_entity.pdbx_description
1 polymer ?
#
loop_
_entity_poly.entity_id
_entity_poly.type
_entity_poly.pdbx_seq_one_letter_code
_entity_poly.pdbx_strand_id
1 'polypeptide(L)'
;MARPARPADAANESEFSRFVELVRSTVPPVHSAGLPFIAGGLGVAAAGRKHRWLRNAGLTAAGACALFFRHPPRVPPTRPGIVVAPADGLVTLIEQVRPPAELSMPDVPMTRVSIFLSIFDAHVQRAPVGGDVLTVKYRPGQFQSADKDSASEVNECNAVWFRTPEGVDVAAVQIAGLIARRIVCSVSAGDRVGLGETYGLIRFGSRLDTYFPQDSRVMVELGQRAIGGETVLAELS
;
A
#
# COMPACT_ATOMS: atom_id res chain seq x y z
N MET A 1 7.07 18.89 -16.91
CA MET A 1 5.73 18.79 -16.27
C MET A 1 4.75 19.60 -17.10
N ALA A 2 3.78 18.96 -17.74
CA ALA A 2 2.71 19.66 -18.43
C ALA A 2 1.77 20.31 -17.39
N ARG A 3 1.45 21.59 -17.56
CA ARG A 3 0.47 22.29 -16.71
C ARG A 3 -0.93 21.74 -16.98
N PRO A 4 -1.77 21.52 -15.95
CA PRO A 4 -3.18 21.28 -16.16
C PRO A 4 -3.80 22.41 -16.99
N ALA A 5 -4.68 22.05 -17.94
CA ALA A 5 -5.37 23.03 -18.78
C ALA A 5 -6.32 23.90 -17.94
N ARG A 6 -6.45 25.18 -18.31
CA ARG A 6 -7.21 26.20 -17.59
C ARG A 6 -8.72 25.95 -17.76
N PRO A 7 -9.51 25.75 -16.69
CA PRO A 7 -10.96 25.85 -16.79
C PRO A 7 -11.36 27.32 -17.01
N ALA A 8 -12.38 27.54 -17.85
CA ALA A 8 -12.80 28.87 -18.32
C ALA A 8 -13.27 29.81 -17.18
N ASP A 9 -13.65 29.25 -16.03
CA ASP A 9 -14.25 29.99 -14.91
C ASP A 9 -13.24 30.48 -13.87
N ALA A 10 -11.95 30.16 -14.00
CA ALA A 10 -10.89 30.51 -13.03
C ALA A 10 -10.37 31.96 -13.15
N ALA A 11 -11.17 32.89 -13.69
CA ALA A 11 -10.73 34.28 -13.91
C ALA A 11 -10.56 35.09 -12.60
N ASN A 12 -11.06 34.60 -11.46
CA ASN A 12 -11.14 35.35 -10.21
C ASN A 12 -10.51 34.66 -8.99
N GLU A 13 -9.73 33.60 -9.18
CA GLU A 13 -9.04 32.94 -8.06
C GLU A 13 -7.73 33.64 -7.70
N SER A 14 -7.52 33.89 -6.40
CA SER A 14 -6.27 34.48 -5.91
C SER A 14 -5.06 33.61 -6.23
N GLU A 15 -3.90 34.21 -6.50
CA GLU A 15 -2.64 33.47 -6.74
C GLU A 15 -2.30 32.51 -5.58
N PHE A 16 -2.72 32.86 -4.36
CA PHE A 16 -2.60 32.01 -3.19
C PHE A 16 -3.49 30.76 -3.29
N SER A 17 -4.76 30.89 -3.67
CA SER A 17 -5.67 29.76 -3.89
C SER A 17 -5.11 28.81 -4.95
N ARG A 18 -4.57 29.37 -6.03
CA ARG A 18 -3.93 28.62 -7.11
C ARG A 18 -2.66 27.90 -6.67
N PHE A 19 -1.83 28.55 -5.86
CA PHE A 19 -0.65 27.91 -5.28
C PHE A 19 -1.05 26.75 -4.36
N VAL A 20 -2.08 26.94 -3.53
CA VAL A 20 -2.61 25.88 -2.66
C VAL A 20 -3.17 24.72 -3.49
N GLU A 21 -3.89 24.99 -4.57
CA GLU A 21 -4.40 23.95 -5.47
C GLU A 21 -3.27 23.19 -6.18
N LEU A 22 -2.25 23.91 -6.66
CA LEU A 22 -1.07 23.29 -7.24
C LEU A 22 -0.34 22.38 -6.24
N VAL A 23 -0.16 22.85 -5.00
CA VAL A 23 0.43 22.04 -3.93
C VAL A 23 -0.44 20.81 -3.64
N ARG A 24 -1.77 20.95 -3.55
CA ARG A 24 -2.69 19.82 -3.32
C ARG A 24 -2.69 18.80 -4.45
N SER A 25 -2.51 19.25 -5.70
CA SER A 25 -2.44 18.37 -6.87
C SER A 25 -1.09 17.66 -7.01
N THR A 26 -0.01 18.25 -6.49
CA THR A 26 1.36 17.73 -6.65
C THR A 26 1.83 16.94 -5.44
N VAL A 27 1.46 17.37 -4.23
CA VAL A 27 1.86 16.74 -2.96
C VAL A 27 0.76 15.79 -2.53
N PRO A 28 1.03 14.47 -2.47
CA PRO A 28 0.06 13.51 -1.99
C PRO A 28 -0.47 13.87 -0.59
N PRO A 29 -1.76 13.63 -0.30
CA PRO A 29 -2.27 13.76 1.05
C PRO A 29 -1.59 12.74 1.97
N VAL A 30 -1.74 12.93 3.28
CA VAL A 30 -1.17 12.01 4.28
C VAL A 30 -2.27 11.11 4.83
N HIS A 31 -1.97 9.83 5.00
CA HIS A 31 -2.82 8.87 5.66
C HIS A 31 -3.04 9.25 7.15
N SER A 32 -4.27 9.11 7.65
CA SER A 32 -4.65 9.52 9.03
C SER A 32 -3.75 8.91 10.12
N ALA A 33 -3.32 7.66 9.93
CA ALA A 33 -2.38 6.97 10.81
C ALA A 33 -1.02 7.69 11.01
N GLY A 34 -0.62 8.57 10.09
CA GLY A 34 0.61 9.35 10.14
C GLY A 34 0.49 10.66 10.93
N LEU A 35 -0.73 11.18 11.11
CA LEU A 35 -0.97 12.50 11.71
C LEU A 35 -0.36 12.65 13.12
N PRO A 36 -0.45 11.65 14.04
CA PRO A 36 0.17 11.77 15.36
C PRO A 36 1.69 11.92 15.29
N PHE A 37 2.36 11.25 14.35
CA PHE A 37 3.82 11.30 14.20
C PHE A 37 4.27 12.67 13.67
N ILE A 38 3.54 13.20 12.68
CA ILE A 38 3.79 14.53 12.12
C ILE A 38 3.57 15.60 13.19
N ALA A 39 2.45 15.52 13.93
CA ALA A 39 2.15 16.43 15.03
C ALA A 39 3.23 16.41 16.11
N GLY A 40 3.75 15.22 16.47
CA GLY A 40 4.87 15.08 17.39
C GLY A 40 6.14 15.81 16.91
N GLY A 41 6.52 15.63 15.65
CA GLY A 41 7.66 16.34 15.06
C GLY A 41 7.47 17.86 15.04
N LEU A 42 6.28 18.34 14.68
CA LEU A 42 5.93 19.76 14.73
C LEU A 42 5.93 20.32 16.15
N GLY A 43 5.47 19.54 17.14
CA GLY A 43 5.53 19.90 18.55
C GLY A 43 6.97 20.09 19.06
N VAL A 44 7.87 19.17 18.70
CA VAL A 44 9.32 19.32 18.96
C VAL A 44 9.87 20.57 18.29
N ALA A 45 9.46 20.84 17.04
CA ALA A 45 9.91 22.03 16.32
C ALA A 45 9.48 23.33 17.01
N ALA A 46 8.23 23.37 17.50
CA ALA A 46 7.67 24.51 18.21
C ALA A 46 8.34 24.74 19.57
N ALA A 47 8.56 23.67 20.36
CA ALA A 47 9.28 23.74 21.63
C ALA A 47 10.74 24.19 21.42
N GLY A 48 11.37 23.71 20.35
CA GLY A 48 12.73 24.06 19.92
C GLY A 48 12.87 25.42 19.25
N ARG A 49 11.84 26.29 19.20
CA ARG A 49 11.87 27.55 18.41
C ARG A 49 13.08 28.46 18.69
N LYS A 50 13.63 28.42 19.91
CA LYS A 50 14.83 29.19 20.32
C LYS A 50 16.15 28.48 20.01
N HIS A 51 16.12 27.17 19.78
CA HIS A 51 17.29 26.34 19.51
C HIS A 51 17.20 25.77 18.08
N ARG A 52 17.92 26.39 17.14
CA ARG A 52 17.84 26.06 15.71
C ARG A 52 17.97 24.56 15.41
N TRP A 53 18.83 23.85 16.15
CA TRP A 53 19.04 22.40 15.94
C TRP A 53 17.79 21.57 16.31
N LEU A 54 17.15 21.84 17.46
CA LEU A 54 15.91 21.18 17.86
C LEU A 54 14.76 21.48 16.89
N ARG A 55 14.63 22.75 16.50
CA ARG A 55 13.62 23.17 15.52
C ARG A 55 13.78 22.41 14.21
N ASN A 56 14.99 22.39 13.67
CA ASN A 56 15.28 21.74 12.40
C ASN A 56 15.10 20.22 12.50
N ALA A 57 15.53 19.59 13.59
CA ALA A 57 15.30 18.16 13.83
C ALA A 57 13.80 17.81 13.85
N GLY A 58 12.98 18.61 14.54
CA GLY A 58 11.52 18.43 14.58
C GLY A 58 10.85 18.59 13.21
N LEU A 59 11.24 19.62 12.44
CA LEU A 59 10.73 19.84 11.08
C LEU A 59 11.14 18.71 10.13
N THR A 60 12.39 18.27 10.18
CA THR A 60 12.87 17.13 9.37
C THR A 60 12.13 15.85 9.72
N ALA A 61 11.92 15.58 11.01
CA ALA A 61 11.15 14.42 11.45
C ALA A 61 9.68 14.48 10.98
N ALA A 62 9.03 15.64 11.09
CA ALA A 62 7.67 15.84 10.59
C ALA A 62 7.58 15.65 9.07
N GLY A 63 8.53 16.21 8.31
CA GLY A 63 8.61 16.05 6.86
C GLY A 63 8.85 14.60 6.43
N ALA A 64 9.76 13.89 7.11
CA ALA A 64 10.02 12.47 6.86
C ALA A 64 8.78 11.61 7.15
N CYS A 65 8.06 11.89 8.24
CA CYS A 65 6.79 11.21 8.53
C CYS A 65 5.73 11.52 7.47
N ALA A 66 5.60 12.76 7.03
CA ALA A 66 4.66 13.13 5.96
C ALA A 66 4.96 12.40 4.65
N LEU A 67 6.24 12.29 4.27
CA LEU A 67 6.67 11.55 3.09
C LEU A 67 6.39 10.04 3.21
N PHE A 68 6.63 9.47 4.39
CA PHE A 68 6.43 8.05 4.66
C PHE A 68 4.94 7.67 4.65
N PHE A 69 4.11 8.44 5.36
CA PHE A 69 2.66 8.20 5.49
C PHE A 69 1.85 8.81 4.34
N ARG A 70 2.48 9.17 3.23
CA ARG A 70 1.78 9.71 2.07
C ARG A 70 0.80 8.68 1.49
N HIS A 71 -0.35 9.18 1.05
CA HIS A 71 -1.44 8.42 0.47
C HIS A 71 -1.74 8.97 -0.92
N PRO A 72 -0.93 8.64 -1.94
CA PRO A 72 -1.14 9.15 -3.28
C PRO A 72 -2.50 8.68 -3.81
N PRO A 73 -3.32 9.57 -4.40
CA PRO A 73 -4.50 9.13 -5.14
C PRO A 73 -4.05 8.25 -6.30
N ARG A 74 -4.87 7.23 -6.63
CA ARG A 74 -4.59 6.25 -7.67
C ARG A 74 -5.81 6.05 -8.53
N VAL A 75 -5.58 5.73 -9.80
CA VAL A 75 -6.65 5.44 -10.77
C VAL A 75 -6.47 4.01 -11.28
N PRO A 76 -7.16 3.03 -10.68
CA PRO A 76 -7.07 1.64 -11.11
C PRO A 76 -7.55 1.45 -12.56
N PRO A 77 -7.00 0.46 -13.28
CA PRO A 77 -7.49 0.13 -14.62
C PRO A 77 -8.96 -0.32 -14.57
N THR A 78 -9.73 0.03 -15.59
CA THR A 78 -11.19 -0.21 -15.64
C THR A 78 -11.59 -1.55 -16.27
N ARG A 79 -10.61 -2.41 -16.58
CA ARG A 79 -10.86 -3.69 -17.23
C ARG A 79 -11.22 -4.77 -16.20
N PRO A 80 -12.19 -5.66 -16.47
CA PRO A 80 -12.52 -6.77 -15.57
C PRO A 80 -11.43 -7.85 -15.60
N GLY A 81 -11.50 -8.78 -14.64
CA GLY A 81 -10.64 -9.97 -14.63
C GLY A 81 -9.16 -9.65 -14.45
N ILE A 82 -8.82 -8.66 -13.63
CA ILE A 82 -7.42 -8.32 -13.34
C ILE A 82 -7.13 -8.27 -11.85
N VAL A 83 -5.88 -8.59 -11.54
CA VAL A 83 -5.27 -8.39 -10.24
C VAL A 83 -4.31 -7.21 -10.36
N VAL A 84 -4.51 -6.17 -9.56
CA VAL A 84 -3.58 -5.02 -9.50
C VAL A 84 -2.60 -5.15 -8.35
N ALA A 85 -1.47 -4.47 -8.48
CA ALA A 85 -0.44 -4.41 -7.47
C ALA A 85 -1.04 -3.83 -6.19
N PRO A 86 -1.01 -4.54 -5.07
CA PRO A 86 -1.57 -4.03 -3.82
C PRO A 86 -0.70 -2.98 -3.12
N ALA A 87 0.53 -2.75 -3.59
CA ALA A 87 1.42 -1.72 -3.05
C ALA A 87 2.43 -1.19 -4.08
N ASP A 88 3.01 -0.02 -3.79
CA ASP A 88 4.16 0.53 -4.52
C ASP A 88 5.43 -0.24 -4.14
N GLY A 89 6.25 -0.65 -5.10
CA GLY A 89 7.53 -1.30 -4.75
C GLY A 89 8.22 -1.99 -5.91
N LEU A 90 9.10 -2.94 -5.58
CA LEU A 90 9.81 -3.79 -6.54
C LEU A 90 9.23 -5.21 -6.50
N VAL A 91 8.93 -5.79 -7.65
CA VAL A 91 8.57 -7.20 -7.76
C VAL A 91 9.82 -8.05 -7.50
N THR A 92 9.83 -8.81 -6.41
CA THR A 92 11.00 -9.57 -5.96
C THR A 92 10.86 -11.08 -6.12
N LEU A 93 9.63 -11.58 -6.20
CA LEU A 93 9.36 -13.02 -6.33
C LEU A 93 8.11 -13.26 -7.18
N ILE A 94 8.16 -14.28 -8.03
CA ILE A 94 7.04 -14.82 -8.79
C ILE A 94 7.19 -16.34 -8.78
N GLU A 95 6.26 -17.06 -8.14
CA GLU A 95 6.36 -18.51 -7.99
C GLU A 95 4.99 -19.17 -7.75
N GLN A 96 4.94 -20.50 -7.86
CA GLN A 96 3.76 -21.29 -7.53
C GLN A 96 3.89 -21.84 -6.10
N VAL A 97 2.92 -21.54 -5.26
CA VAL A 97 2.89 -21.93 -3.84
C VAL A 97 1.48 -22.27 -3.39
N ARG A 98 1.36 -22.91 -2.22
CA ARG A 98 0.06 -23.08 -1.57
C ARG A 98 -0.40 -21.75 -0.98
N PRO A 99 -1.72 -21.52 -0.85
CA PRO A 99 -2.26 -20.33 -0.21
C PRO A 99 -1.82 -20.24 1.26
N PRO A 100 -1.89 -19.04 1.86
CA PRO A 100 -1.59 -18.86 3.28
C PRO A 100 -2.47 -19.77 4.16
N ALA A 101 -1.85 -20.64 4.95
CA ALA A 101 -2.54 -21.65 5.75
C ALA A 101 -3.54 -21.03 6.74
N GLU A 102 -3.25 -19.83 7.24
CA GLU A 102 -4.11 -19.09 8.16
C GLU A 102 -5.50 -18.76 7.58
N LEU A 103 -5.60 -18.59 6.25
CA LEU A 103 -6.86 -18.24 5.58
C LEU A 103 -7.79 -19.43 5.40
N SER A 104 -7.31 -20.67 5.63
CA SER A 104 -8.11 -21.89 5.43
C SER A 104 -8.74 -21.97 4.02
N MET A 105 -8.03 -21.45 3.02
CA MET A 105 -8.41 -21.53 1.61
C MET A 105 -8.30 -22.98 1.11
N PRO A 106 -8.98 -23.33 -0.01
CA PRO A 106 -8.74 -24.61 -0.68
C PRO A 106 -7.25 -24.83 -0.93
N ASP A 107 -6.74 -26.02 -0.59
CA ASP A 107 -5.31 -26.33 -0.65
C ASP A 107 -4.84 -26.67 -2.08
N VAL A 108 -4.98 -25.69 -2.98
CA VAL A 108 -4.66 -25.76 -4.40
C VAL A 108 -3.51 -24.80 -4.70
N PRO A 109 -2.53 -25.17 -5.55
CA PRO A 109 -1.45 -24.25 -5.94
C PRO A 109 -1.98 -22.95 -6.55
N MET A 110 -1.40 -21.84 -6.11
CA MET A 110 -1.67 -20.47 -6.56
C MET A 110 -0.36 -19.81 -6.97
N THR A 111 -0.46 -18.85 -7.89
CA THR A 111 0.67 -17.99 -8.22
C THR A 111 0.80 -16.89 -7.18
N ARG A 112 1.99 -16.77 -6.60
CA ARG A 112 2.37 -15.71 -5.67
C ARG A 112 3.26 -14.70 -6.38
N VAL A 113 2.88 -13.42 -6.27
CA VAL A 113 3.73 -12.29 -6.64
C VAL A 113 4.05 -11.49 -5.38
N SER A 114 5.33 -11.30 -5.09
CA SER A 114 5.81 -10.54 -3.94
C SER A 114 6.34 -9.18 -4.37
N ILE A 115 5.89 -8.14 -3.67
CA ILE A 115 6.36 -6.78 -3.85
C ILE A 115 7.08 -6.35 -2.57
N PHE A 116 8.33 -5.92 -2.70
CA PHE A 116 9.07 -5.28 -1.62
C PHE A 116 8.88 -3.76 -1.68
N LEU A 117 8.44 -3.18 -0.56
CA LEU A 117 8.24 -1.76 -0.38
C LEU A 117 9.43 -1.18 0.38
N SER A 118 10.23 -0.33 -0.27
CA SER A 118 11.29 0.42 0.40
C SER A 118 10.71 1.54 1.26
N ILE A 119 11.51 2.10 2.16
CA ILE A 119 11.11 3.26 3.00
C ILE A 119 10.68 4.49 2.19
N PHE A 120 11.05 4.56 0.92
CA PHE A 120 10.70 5.66 0.03
C PHE A 120 9.40 5.40 -0.73
N ASP A 121 8.84 4.20 -0.72
CA ASP A 121 7.59 3.86 -1.40
C ASP A 121 6.36 4.28 -0.57
N ALA A 122 5.20 4.37 -1.21
CA ALA A 122 3.96 4.63 -0.47
C ALA A 122 3.53 3.34 0.24
N HIS A 123 3.34 3.42 1.56
CA HIS A 123 3.07 2.25 2.39
C HIS A 123 1.58 2.00 2.65
N VAL A 124 0.71 2.66 1.90
CA VAL A 124 -0.72 2.34 1.86
C VAL A 124 -0.91 1.07 1.02
N GLN A 125 -1.74 0.14 1.49
CA GLN A 125 -2.09 -1.07 0.74
C GLN A 125 -3.46 -0.95 0.10
N ARG A 126 -3.58 -1.53 -1.08
CA ARG A 126 -4.76 -1.46 -1.93
C ARG A 126 -5.28 -2.84 -2.27
N ALA A 127 -6.59 -2.97 -2.35
CA ALA A 127 -7.25 -4.22 -2.65
C ALA A 127 -6.83 -4.66 -4.06
N PRO A 128 -6.22 -5.85 -4.22
CA PRO A 128 -5.71 -6.30 -5.50
C PRO A 128 -6.83 -6.63 -6.49
N VAL A 129 -8.04 -6.91 -5.98
CA VAL A 129 -9.26 -7.12 -6.76
C VAL A 129 -10.43 -6.38 -6.10
N GLY A 130 -11.47 -6.08 -6.88
CA GLY A 130 -12.76 -5.68 -6.33
C GLY A 130 -13.61 -6.90 -6.02
N GLY A 131 -14.36 -6.88 -4.92
CA GLY A 131 -15.15 -8.03 -4.49
C GLY A 131 -15.43 -8.07 -2.99
N ASP A 132 -15.79 -9.24 -2.50
CA ASP A 132 -16.14 -9.48 -1.10
C ASP A 132 -14.90 -9.94 -0.32
N VAL A 133 -14.75 -9.43 0.89
CA VAL A 133 -13.71 -9.87 1.84
C VAL A 133 -14.26 -11.06 2.62
N LEU A 134 -13.76 -12.26 2.32
CA LEU A 134 -14.25 -13.49 2.95
C LEU A 134 -13.63 -13.72 4.32
N THR A 135 -12.35 -13.42 4.48
CA THR A 135 -11.62 -13.70 5.71
C THR A 135 -10.46 -12.72 5.89
N VAL A 136 -10.24 -12.31 7.14
CA VAL A 136 -9.06 -11.53 7.56
C VAL A 136 -8.42 -12.27 8.73
N LYS A 137 -7.12 -12.55 8.64
CA LYS A 137 -6.37 -13.29 9.65
C LYS A 137 -5.08 -12.58 9.97
N TYR A 138 -5.02 -12.04 11.18
CA TYR A 138 -3.80 -11.50 11.75
C TYR A 138 -3.03 -12.60 12.49
N ARG A 139 -1.73 -12.65 12.27
CA ARG A 139 -0.82 -13.55 12.97
C ARG A 139 0.35 -12.76 13.54
N PRO A 140 0.55 -12.76 14.86
CA PRO A 140 1.75 -12.18 15.46
C PRO A 140 2.98 -13.02 15.08
N GLY A 141 4.13 -12.36 14.92
CA GLY A 141 5.36 -13.04 14.55
C GLY A 141 6.61 -12.23 14.92
N GLN A 142 7.73 -12.63 14.35
CA GLN A 142 9.02 -11.95 14.51
C GLN A 142 9.15 -10.76 13.55
N PHE A 143 10.30 -10.09 13.58
CA PHE A 143 10.61 -8.93 12.76
C PHE A 143 11.94 -9.15 12.03
N GLN A 144 12.00 -10.22 11.22
CA GLN A 144 13.17 -10.45 10.35
C GLN A 144 13.10 -9.56 9.10
N SER A 145 14.19 -9.49 8.32
CA SER A 145 14.16 -8.80 7.03
C SER A 145 13.06 -9.39 6.14
N ALA A 146 12.22 -8.53 5.56
CA ALA A 146 11.12 -8.92 4.69
C ALA A 146 11.59 -9.46 3.33
N ASP A 147 12.88 -9.29 3.01
CA ASP A 147 13.50 -9.80 1.78
C ASP A 147 13.74 -11.32 1.81
N LYS A 148 13.65 -11.97 2.99
CA LYS A 148 13.85 -13.41 3.11
C LYS A 148 12.61 -14.18 2.68
N ASP A 149 12.80 -15.32 2.03
CA ASP A 149 11.70 -16.20 1.61
C ASP A 149 10.85 -16.71 2.78
N SER A 150 11.47 -16.95 3.94
CA SER A 150 10.80 -17.37 5.16
C SER A 150 10.08 -16.25 5.92
N ALA A 151 10.17 -15.00 5.46
CA ALA A 151 9.54 -13.87 6.15
C ALA A 151 8.01 -14.04 6.26
N SER A 152 7.36 -14.61 5.24
CA SER A 152 5.92 -14.89 5.27
C SER A 152 5.53 -15.92 6.34
N GLU A 153 6.44 -16.79 6.76
CA GLU A 153 6.16 -17.84 7.75
C GLU A 153 6.48 -17.41 9.18
N VAL A 154 7.44 -16.50 9.35
CA VAL A 154 8.00 -16.18 10.67
C VAL A 154 7.61 -14.80 11.15
N ASN A 155 7.38 -13.84 10.25
CA ASN A 155 7.09 -12.47 10.63
C ASN A 155 5.61 -12.23 10.96
N GLU A 156 5.36 -11.13 11.68
CA GLU A 156 4.02 -10.59 11.84
C GLU A 156 3.38 -10.38 10.46
N CYS A 157 2.21 -10.98 10.24
CA CYS A 157 1.48 -10.86 8.99
C CYS A 157 -0.02 -10.63 9.21
N ASN A 158 -0.65 -10.03 8.21
CA ASN A 158 -2.10 -9.95 8.10
C ASN A 158 -2.51 -10.41 6.70
N ALA A 159 -3.21 -11.54 6.65
CA ALA A 159 -3.71 -12.12 5.42
C ALA A 159 -5.17 -11.75 5.20
N VAL A 160 -5.51 -11.38 3.97
CA VAL A 160 -6.88 -11.05 3.56
C VAL A 160 -7.24 -11.90 2.35
N TRP A 161 -8.39 -12.59 2.43
CA TRP A 161 -8.97 -13.35 1.33
C TRP A 161 -10.11 -12.54 0.71
N PHE A 162 -9.96 -12.25 -0.58
CA PHE A 162 -10.95 -11.62 -1.44
C PHE A 162 -11.57 -12.63 -2.40
N ARG A 163 -12.85 -12.44 -2.72
CA ARG A 163 -13.53 -13.14 -3.80
C ARG A 163 -14.12 -12.16 -4.78
N THR A 164 -13.76 -12.30 -6.06
CA THR A 164 -14.32 -11.45 -7.12
C THR A 164 -15.80 -11.74 -7.34
N PRO A 165 -16.56 -10.85 -7.98
CA PRO A 165 -17.96 -11.12 -8.37
C PRO A 165 -18.13 -12.39 -9.22
N GLU A 166 -17.11 -12.75 -9.99
CA GLU A 166 -17.06 -13.97 -10.83
C GLU A 166 -16.73 -15.24 -10.02
N GLY A 167 -16.47 -15.11 -8.71
CA GLY A 167 -16.19 -16.22 -7.82
C GLY A 167 -14.72 -16.61 -7.72
N VAL A 168 -13.81 -15.79 -8.27
CA VAL A 168 -12.37 -16.07 -8.26
C VAL A 168 -11.75 -15.67 -6.92
N ASP A 169 -10.95 -16.56 -6.35
CA ASP A 169 -10.27 -16.35 -5.07
C ASP A 169 -8.90 -15.70 -5.24
N VAL A 170 -8.69 -14.60 -4.52
CA VAL A 170 -7.42 -13.86 -4.47
C VAL A 170 -7.08 -13.56 -3.02
N ALA A 171 -5.81 -13.68 -2.63
CA ALA A 171 -5.36 -13.30 -1.30
C ALA A 171 -4.27 -12.23 -1.36
N ALA A 172 -4.23 -11.36 -0.34
CA ALA A 172 -3.12 -10.45 -0.10
C ALA A 172 -2.60 -10.62 1.33
N VAL A 173 -1.29 -10.74 1.48
CA VAL A 173 -0.64 -10.91 2.78
C VAL A 173 0.32 -9.75 3.02
N GLN A 174 -0.05 -8.91 3.99
CA GLN A 174 0.80 -7.87 4.54
C GLN A 174 1.86 -8.51 5.43
N ILE A 175 3.15 -8.31 5.17
CA ILE A 175 4.24 -8.89 5.96
C ILE A 175 5.09 -7.76 6.53
N ALA A 176 5.10 -7.64 7.85
CA ALA A 176 5.91 -6.66 8.55
C ALA A 176 7.40 -7.01 8.47
N GLY A 177 8.25 -6.02 8.18
CA GLY A 177 9.71 -6.15 8.21
C GLY A 177 10.34 -5.80 9.56
N LEU A 178 11.67 -5.66 9.56
CA LEU A 178 12.52 -5.52 10.76
C LEU A 178 12.23 -4.28 11.63
N ILE A 179 11.69 -3.23 11.02
CA ILE A 179 11.38 -1.94 11.69
C ILE A 179 9.86 -1.75 11.82
N ALA A 180 9.07 -2.59 11.15
CA ALA A 180 7.62 -2.49 11.11
C ALA A 180 6.99 -3.00 12.39
N ARG A 181 6.34 -2.10 13.16
CA ARG A 181 5.74 -2.44 14.47
C ARG A 181 4.21 -2.45 14.49
N ARG A 182 3.56 -2.26 13.33
CA ARG A 182 2.09 -2.34 13.25
C ARG A 182 1.63 -2.45 11.80
N ILE A 183 0.97 -3.56 11.49
CA ILE A 183 0.09 -3.65 10.33
C ILE A 183 -1.25 -3.02 10.70
N VAL A 184 -1.78 -2.17 9.82
CA VAL A 184 -3.13 -1.61 9.91
C VAL A 184 -3.94 -2.25 8.78
N CYS A 185 -5.04 -2.89 9.13
CA CYS A 185 -6.05 -3.40 8.22
C CYS A 185 -7.38 -2.75 8.61
N SER A 186 -8.05 -2.08 7.67
CA SER A 186 -9.32 -1.39 7.88
C SER A 186 -10.52 -2.23 7.46
N VAL A 187 -10.31 -3.35 6.77
CA VAL A 187 -11.38 -4.26 6.32
C VAL A 187 -11.51 -5.46 7.25
N SER A 188 -12.72 -6.01 7.28
CA SER A 188 -13.12 -7.19 8.03
C SER A 188 -13.85 -8.19 7.12
N ALA A 189 -13.99 -9.43 7.58
CA ALA A 189 -14.81 -10.41 6.88
C ALA A 189 -16.26 -9.91 6.74
N GLY A 190 -16.82 -10.02 5.54
CA GLY A 190 -18.15 -9.52 5.17
C GLY A 190 -18.15 -8.13 4.52
N ASP A 191 -17.02 -7.40 4.54
CA ASP A 191 -16.91 -6.12 3.83
C ASP A 191 -16.83 -6.33 2.31
N ARG A 192 -17.18 -5.29 1.56
CA ARG A 192 -17.02 -5.23 0.11
C ARG A 192 -16.07 -4.09 -0.26
N VAL A 193 -15.12 -4.37 -1.14
CA VAL A 193 -14.09 -3.41 -1.57
C VAL A 193 -14.09 -3.23 -3.08
N GLY A 194 -13.77 -2.02 -3.53
CA GLY A 194 -13.46 -1.73 -4.92
C GLY A 194 -12.04 -2.13 -5.30
N LEU A 195 -11.81 -2.38 -6.60
CA LEU A 195 -10.46 -2.59 -7.14
C LEU A 195 -9.57 -1.39 -6.79
N GLY A 196 -8.40 -1.64 -6.22
CA GLY A 196 -7.44 -0.60 -5.84
C GLY A 196 -7.88 0.28 -4.65
N GLU A 197 -8.98 -0.03 -3.99
CA GLU A 197 -9.42 0.65 -2.77
C GLU A 197 -8.40 0.45 -1.65
N THR A 198 -8.16 1.49 -0.84
CA THR A 198 -7.19 1.38 0.26
C THR A 198 -7.77 0.59 1.42
N TYR A 199 -7.17 -0.54 1.77
CA TYR A 199 -7.64 -1.42 2.86
C TYR A 199 -6.66 -1.49 4.04
N GLY A 200 -5.47 -0.90 3.93
CA GLY A 200 -4.47 -1.02 4.97
C GLY A 200 -3.29 -0.07 4.85
N LEU A 201 -2.44 -0.13 5.88
CA LEU A 201 -1.13 0.51 5.92
C LEU A 201 -0.14 -0.37 6.70
N ILE A 202 1.08 -0.56 6.19
CA ILE A 202 2.18 -1.20 6.93
C ILE A 202 3.20 -0.13 7.29
N ARG A 203 3.56 -0.03 8.56
CA ARG A 203 4.54 0.97 9.02
C ARG A 203 5.96 0.46 8.78
N PHE A 204 6.85 1.33 8.28
CA PHE A 204 8.30 1.17 8.15
C PHE A 204 8.84 -0.10 7.47
N GLY A 205 8.68 -0.18 6.15
CA GLY A 205 9.30 -1.21 5.29
C GLY A 205 8.58 -2.55 5.38
N SER A 206 8.21 -3.11 4.23
CA SER A 206 7.40 -4.33 4.22
C SER A 206 7.47 -5.05 2.91
N ARG A 207 7.09 -6.32 2.95
CA ARG A 207 6.77 -7.11 1.76
C ARG A 207 5.26 -7.28 1.71
N LEU A 208 4.74 -7.39 0.51
CA LEU A 208 3.36 -7.76 0.30
C LEU A 208 3.22 -8.83 -0.76
N ASP A 209 2.57 -9.92 -0.39
CA ASP A 209 2.37 -11.07 -1.25
C ASP A 209 0.95 -11.08 -1.76
N THR A 210 0.80 -11.28 -3.07
CA THR A 210 -0.51 -11.44 -3.73
C THR A 210 -0.59 -12.85 -4.30
N TYR A 211 -1.67 -13.57 -3.97
CA TYR A 211 -1.93 -14.92 -4.42
C TYR A 211 -3.15 -14.91 -5.32
N PHE A 212 -3.06 -15.52 -6.49
CA PHE A 212 -4.15 -15.66 -7.45
C PHE A 212 -4.07 -17.02 -8.17
N PRO A 213 -5.14 -17.48 -8.85
CA PRO A 213 -5.16 -18.82 -9.46
C PRO A 213 -3.99 -19.08 -10.40
N GLN A 214 -3.45 -20.30 -10.38
CA GLN A 214 -2.25 -20.68 -11.15
C GLN A 214 -2.41 -20.59 -12.68
N ASP A 215 -3.65 -20.65 -13.17
CA ASP A 215 -4.01 -20.52 -14.58
C ASP A 215 -4.17 -19.05 -15.02
N SER A 216 -4.00 -18.10 -14.10
CA SER A 216 -3.96 -16.67 -14.43
C SER A 216 -2.71 -16.34 -15.23
N ARG A 217 -2.84 -15.41 -16.18
CA ARG A 217 -1.70 -14.90 -16.94
C ARG A 217 -0.97 -13.82 -16.15
N VAL A 218 0.27 -14.08 -15.75
CA VAL A 218 1.12 -13.08 -15.08
C VAL A 218 1.52 -11.98 -16.07
N MET A 219 1.40 -10.73 -15.65
CA MET A 219 1.59 -9.51 -16.46
C MET A 219 2.76 -8.63 -15.97
N VAL A 220 3.58 -9.15 -15.05
CA VAL A 220 4.75 -8.47 -14.49
C VAL A 220 5.99 -9.36 -14.55
N GLU A 221 7.15 -8.71 -14.51
CA GLU A 221 8.45 -9.38 -14.49
C GLU A 221 9.18 -9.17 -13.16
N LEU A 222 10.08 -10.10 -12.82
CA LEU A 222 11.00 -9.94 -11.69
C LEU A 222 11.86 -8.69 -11.88
N GLY A 223 12.00 -7.88 -10.83
CA GLY A 223 12.72 -6.61 -10.85
C GLY A 223 11.92 -5.43 -11.41
N GLN A 224 10.66 -5.63 -11.82
CA GLN A 224 9.79 -4.54 -12.25
C GLN A 224 9.35 -3.68 -11.06
N ARG A 225 9.31 -2.36 -11.24
CA ARG A 225 8.65 -1.46 -10.27
C ARG A 225 7.13 -1.49 -10.46
N ALA A 226 6.41 -1.74 -9.38
CA ALA A 226 4.96 -1.73 -9.33
C ALA A 226 4.44 -0.46 -8.63
N ILE A 227 3.29 0.01 -9.08
CA ILE A 227 2.54 1.12 -8.49
C ILE A 227 1.24 0.54 -7.91
N GLY A 228 1.03 0.74 -6.62
CA GLY A 228 -0.11 0.22 -5.89
C GLY A 228 -1.42 0.74 -6.47
N GLY A 229 -2.35 -0.17 -6.75
CA GLY A 229 -3.66 0.08 -7.33
C GLY A 229 -3.66 0.26 -8.85
N GLU A 230 -2.50 0.33 -9.52
CA GLU A 230 -2.42 0.70 -10.94
C GLU A 230 -1.72 -0.35 -11.80
N THR A 231 -0.57 -0.89 -11.35
CA THR A 231 0.15 -1.91 -12.10
C THR A 231 -0.64 -3.21 -12.10
N VAL A 232 -0.93 -3.78 -13.28
CA VAL A 232 -1.60 -5.09 -13.37
C VAL A 232 -0.59 -6.19 -13.12
N LEU A 233 -0.82 -7.02 -12.10
CA LEU A 233 -0.02 -8.21 -11.78
C LEU A 233 -0.41 -9.40 -12.64
N ALA A 234 -1.70 -9.60 -12.86
CA ALA A 234 -2.22 -10.73 -13.61
C ALA A 234 -3.58 -10.45 -14.26
N GLU A 235 -3.87 -11.20 -15.31
CA GLU A 235 -5.21 -11.39 -15.88
C GLU A 235 -5.75 -12.73 -15.38
N LEU A 236 -6.92 -12.68 -14.76
CA LEU A 236 -7.66 -13.86 -14.28
C LEU A 236 -8.31 -14.54 -15.49
N SER A 237 -8.27 -15.88 -15.48
CA SER A 237 -8.86 -16.72 -16.52
C SER A 237 -10.38 -16.91 -16.36
#